data_AF-A0A9P3L9D6-F1
#
_entry.id   AF-A0A9P3L9D6-F1
#
_cell.length_a   1.000
_cell.length_b   1.000
_cell.length_c   1.000
_cell.angle_alpha   90.00
_cell.angle_beta   90.00
_cell.angle_gamma   90.00
#
_symmetry.space_group_name_H-M   'P 1'
#
loop_
_entity.id
_entity.type
_entity.pdbx_description
1 polymer ?
#
loop_
_entity_poly.entity_id
_entity_poly.type
_entity_poly.pdbx_seq_one_letter_code
_entity_poly.pdbx_strand_id
1 'polypeptide(L)'
;MKRWTPPTKDKPSVQSKRFFSPTPDDLRSLVFDYLCHGAYTSTARAFVRDSAVKHVDSDGDELMSLGETGHRDPLAETMDEKLTQAELRRDIRVHILSGRVDDAIRLLNTHFTSVLDPTSPTVLPSTEAGAFAYVPSTSVDSLHLLLNLRILDFIESSRTVPLPYHHPGAKVPLSPLPVVAPTERRPEEEFSEQQLVQLHKAQRLYSEASSLPKPADRALYLKELSQVTALLAYTVPETSVMAPYLAQERREAVADQIEGAILYRTSQQAVSRVELAARYTTTIWSALHEHGASPPPASKWPPGVKLPSAPVDTLARSESSAEAGKKSQDRLTSESVPLFDLTDYLDAKS
;
A
#
# COMPACT_ATOMS: atom_id res chain seq x y z
N MET A 1 -11.58 24.24 42.07
CA MET A 1 -10.20 24.15 41.57
C MET A 1 -9.56 22.88 42.11
N LYS A 2 -9.53 21.78 41.34
CA LYS A 2 -8.81 20.56 41.72
C LYS A 2 -7.35 20.70 41.27
N ARG A 3 -6.41 20.62 42.23
CA ARG A 3 -4.96 20.70 41.96
C ARG A 3 -4.52 19.45 41.21
N TRP A 4 -3.81 19.67 40.11
CA TRP A 4 -3.09 18.62 39.38
C TRP A 4 -1.89 18.16 40.22
N THR A 5 -1.82 16.87 40.52
CA THR A 5 -0.65 16.22 41.12
C THR A 5 0.09 15.44 40.04
N PRO A 6 1.41 15.62 39.87
CA PRO A 6 2.17 14.94 38.84
C PRO A 6 2.31 13.43 39.15
N PRO A 7 2.29 12.55 38.13
CA PRO A 7 2.48 11.13 38.33
C PRO A 7 3.91 10.82 38.78
N THR A 8 4.02 9.91 39.74
CA THR A 8 5.26 9.36 40.28
C THR A 8 6.08 8.64 39.20
N LYS A 9 7.41 8.74 39.29
CA LYS A 9 8.36 8.08 38.39
C LYS A 9 8.23 6.55 38.48
N ASP A 10 7.41 5.95 37.63
CA ASP A 10 7.38 4.50 37.46
C ASP A 10 8.67 4.04 36.78
N LYS A 11 9.27 2.98 37.34
CA LYS A 11 10.43 2.31 36.73
C LYS A 11 10.02 1.78 35.35
N PRO A 12 10.85 1.96 34.30
CA PRO A 12 10.53 1.47 32.97
C PRO A 12 10.32 -0.05 33.03
N SER A 13 9.14 -0.49 32.61
CA SER A 13 8.78 -1.91 32.52
C SER A 13 9.77 -2.66 31.63
N VAL A 14 9.91 -3.97 31.81
CA VAL A 14 10.76 -4.83 30.97
C VAL A 14 10.38 -4.72 29.48
N GLN A 15 9.11 -4.41 29.18
CA GLN A 15 8.65 -4.09 27.82
C GLN A 15 9.29 -2.81 27.28
N SER A 16 9.38 -1.73 28.07
CA SER A 16 10.06 -0.48 27.66
C SER A 16 11.53 -0.70 27.32
N LYS A 17 12.22 -1.64 27.99
CA LYS A 17 13.63 -1.95 27.64
C LYS A 17 13.75 -2.62 26.28
N ARG A 18 12.81 -3.50 25.89
CA ARG A 18 12.81 -4.13 24.55
C ARG A 18 12.56 -3.13 23.42
N PHE A 19 11.75 -2.10 23.65
CA PHE A 19 11.50 -1.06 22.63
C PHE A 19 12.77 -0.30 22.23
N PHE A 20 13.72 -0.11 23.14
CA PHE A 20 14.98 0.61 22.87
C PHE A 20 16.14 -0.29 22.43
N SER A 21 15.96 -1.61 22.43
CA SER A 21 16.96 -2.58 21.97
C SER A 21 16.27 -3.69 21.16
N PRO A 22 15.87 -3.42 19.90
CA PRO A 22 15.23 -4.42 19.07
C PRO A 22 16.18 -5.59 18.84
N THR A 23 15.65 -6.82 18.95
CA THR A 23 16.43 -8.00 18.57
C THR A 23 16.57 -8.07 17.04
N PRO A 24 17.61 -8.74 16.51
CA PRO A 24 17.71 -8.97 15.06
C PRO A 24 16.45 -9.63 14.47
N ASP A 25 15.77 -10.47 15.24
CA ASP A 25 14.52 -11.12 14.82
C ASP A 25 13.35 -10.15 14.73
N ASP A 26 13.26 -9.15 15.61
CA ASP A 26 12.26 -8.08 15.53
C ASP A 26 12.43 -7.27 14.24
N LEU A 27 13.67 -6.96 13.86
CA LEU A 27 13.98 -6.24 12.61
C LEU A 27 13.69 -7.11 11.38
N ARG A 28 14.01 -8.41 11.42
CA ARG A 28 13.69 -9.34 10.32
C ARG A 28 12.19 -9.48 10.12
N SER A 29 11.43 -9.63 11.21
CA SER A 29 9.97 -9.69 11.18
C SER A 29 9.38 -8.42 10.58
N LEU A 30 9.95 -7.26 10.93
CA LEU A 30 9.54 -5.97 10.40
C LEU A 30 9.80 -5.81 8.89
N VAL A 31 10.97 -6.25 8.39
CA VAL A 31 11.28 -6.25 6.95
C VAL A 31 10.42 -7.28 6.20
N PHE A 32 10.25 -8.47 6.76
CA PHE A 32 9.41 -9.52 6.18
C PHE A 32 7.94 -9.08 6.06
N ASP A 33 7.40 -8.40 7.08
CA ASP A 33 6.08 -7.77 7.06
C ASP A 33 5.94 -6.80 5.89
N TYR A 34 6.92 -5.91 5.70
CA TYR A 34 6.96 -4.98 4.57
C TYR A 34 6.96 -5.71 3.21
N LEU A 35 7.81 -6.73 3.06
CA LEU A 35 7.92 -7.47 1.80
C LEU A 35 6.65 -8.26 1.48
N CYS A 36 6.02 -8.88 2.48
CA CYS A 36 4.74 -9.58 2.32
C CYS A 36 3.63 -8.59 1.99
N HIS A 37 3.62 -7.41 2.64
CA HIS A 37 2.62 -6.39 2.41
C HIS A 37 2.62 -5.90 0.95
N GLY A 38 3.80 -5.56 0.40
CA GLY A 38 3.97 -5.16 -1.00
C GLY A 38 4.00 -6.31 -2.02
N ALA A 39 3.70 -7.54 -1.60
CA ALA A 39 3.70 -8.72 -2.45
C ALA A 39 5.03 -8.98 -3.22
N TYR A 40 6.15 -8.62 -2.59
CA TYR A 40 7.51 -8.89 -3.07
C TYR A 40 7.95 -10.30 -2.69
N THR A 41 7.19 -11.30 -3.14
CA THR A 41 7.30 -12.69 -2.66
C THR A 41 8.63 -13.35 -3.02
N SER A 42 9.21 -13.03 -4.18
CA SER A 42 10.54 -13.48 -4.57
C SER A 42 11.62 -12.95 -3.62
N THR A 43 11.56 -11.65 -3.31
CA THR A 43 12.49 -10.98 -2.39
C THR A 43 12.28 -11.47 -0.97
N ALA A 44 11.04 -11.66 -0.54
CA ALA A 44 10.72 -12.18 0.79
C ALA A 44 11.27 -13.60 0.98
N ARG A 45 11.16 -14.48 -0.03
CA ARG A 45 11.76 -15.83 0.01
C ARG A 45 13.28 -15.80 0.07
N ALA A 46 13.91 -14.94 -0.75
CA ALA A 46 15.36 -14.76 -0.72
C ALA A 46 15.80 -14.22 0.66
N PHE A 47 15.09 -13.22 1.17
CA PHE A 47 15.34 -12.63 2.48
C PHE A 47 15.20 -13.65 3.61
N VAL A 48 14.15 -14.46 3.65
CA VAL A 48 13.98 -15.50 4.68
C VAL A 48 15.12 -16.54 4.61
N ARG A 49 15.50 -16.95 3.41
CA ARG A 49 16.61 -17.90 3.19
C ARG A 49 17.95 -17.35 3.69
N ASP A 50 18.25 -16.09 3.39
CA ASP A 50 19.53 -15.46 3.71
C ASP A 50 19.58 -14.95 5.16
N SER A 51 18.42 -14.67 5.76
CA SER A 51 18.30 -14.16 7.13
C SER A 51 18.12 -15.25 8.19
N ALA A 52 17.85 -16.49 7.79
CA ALA A 52 17.79 -17.64 8.68
C ALA A 52 19.06 -17.69 9.53
N VAL A 53 18.91 -17.46 10.83
CA VAL A 53 20.01 -17.58 11.78
C VAL A 53 20.47 -19.03 11.73
N LYS A 54 21.63 -19.27 11.12
CA LYS A 54 22.35 -20.53 11.35
C LYS A 54 22.61 -20.59 12.84
N HIS A 55 21.86 -21.42 13.56
CA HIS A 55 22.22 -21.73 14.94
C HIS A 55 23.55 -22.45 14.89
N VAL A 56 24.61 -21.75 15.25
CA VAL A 56 25.94 -22.32 15.42
C VAL A 56 26.02 -22.74 16.89
N ASP A 57 26.35 -24.00 17.14
CA ASP A 57 26.54 -24.47 18.51
C ASP A 57 27.83 -23.90 19.12
N SER A 58 28.09 -24.25 20.39
CA SER A 58 29.28 -23.79 21.11
C SER A 58 30.60 -24.26 20.49
N ASP A 59 30.55 -25.24 19.58
CA ASP A 59 31.73 -25.87 18.98
C ASP A 59 32.01 -25.30 17.57
N GLY A 60 31.15 -24.40 17.08
CA GLY A 60 31.33 -23.76 15.78
C GLY A 60 30.78 -24.55 14.60
N ASP A 61 30.11 -25.67 14.88
CA ASP A 61 29.50 -26.49 13.84
C ASP A 61 28.12 -25.91 13.49
N GLU A 62 27.83 -25.87 12.19
CA GLU A 62 26.50 -25.52 11.71
C GLU A 62 25.53 -26.57 12.27
N LEU A 63 24.65 -26.19 13.20
CA LEU A 63 23.53 -27.05 13.57
C LEU A 63 22.68 -27.16 12.31
N MET A 64 22.92 -28.21 11.55
CA MET A 64 22.03 -28.62 10.49
C MET A 64 20.67 -28.69 11.14
N SER A 65 19.72 -27.90 10.64
CA SER A 65 18.31 -28.22 10.76
C SER A 65 18.09 -29.52 9.99
N LEU A 66 18.68 -30.61 10.47
CA LEU A 66 18.56 -31.95 9.94
C LEU A 66 17.15 -32.36 10.30
N GLY A 67 16.25 -32.21 9.33
CA GLY A 67 14.89 -32.69 9.45
C GLY A 67 14.89 -34.17 9.83
N GLU A 68 14.05 -34.53 10.81
CA GLU A 68 13.40 -35.85 10.92
C GLU A 68 12.52 -36.05 12.17
N THR A 69 12.29 -35.03 13.00
CA THR A 69 11.16 -35.06 13.95
C THR A 69 10.15 -33.99 13.53
N GLY A 70 8.96 -34.42 13.12
CA GLY A 70 7.87 -33.64 12.51
C GLY A 70 7.31 -32.48 13.33
N HIS A 71 8.15 -31.56 13.78
CA HIS A 71 7.79 -30.29 14.39
C HIS A 71 8.40 -29.18 13.54
N ARG A 72 7.67 -28.82 12.48
CA ARG A 72 7.94 -27.66 11.64
C ARG A 72 7.90 -26.42 12.56
N ASP A 73 8.91 -25.56 12.49
CA ASP A 73 8.97 -24.33 13.30
C ASP A 73 7.68 -23.51 13.04
N PRO A 74 6.85 -23.25 14.07
CA PRO A 74 5.59 -22.53 13.88
C PRO A 74 5.81 -21.13 13.29
N LEU A 75 6.98 -20.51 13.45
CA LEU A 75 7.31 -19.24 12.79
C LEU A 75 7.45 -19.41 11.27
N ALA A 76 8.11 -20.47 10.81
CA ALA A 76 8.27 -20.76 9.39
C ALA A 76 6.91 -21.07 8.71
N GLU A 77 6.00 -21.77 9.40
CA GLU A 77 4.65 -22.02 8.89
C GLU A 77 3.85 -20.72 8.72
N THR A 78 3.88 -19.84 9.73
CA THR A 78 3.18 -18.55 9.64
C THR A 78 3.77 -17.64 8.56
N MET A 79 5.08 -17.74 8.29
CA MET A 79 5.73 -17.03 7.20
C MET A 79 5.31 -17.58 5.83
N ASP A 80 5.25 -18.90 5.67
CA ASP A 80 4.79 -19.55 4.44
C ASP A 80 3.34 -19.18 4.13
N GLU A 81 2.45 -19.19 5.13
CA GLU A 81 1.05 -18.77 4.98
C GLU A 81 0.95 -17.31 4.49
N LYS A 82 1.69 -16.40 5.12
CA LYS A 82 1.75 -14.98 4.70
C LYS A 82 2.28 -14.81 3.28
N LEU A 83 3.26 -15.62 2.88
CA LEU A 83 3.78 -15.62 1.50
C LEU A 83 2.72 -16.10 0.51
N THR A 84 2.03 -17.21 0.79
CA THR A 84 0.96 -17.71 -0.10
C THR A 84 -0.16 -16.69 -0.25
N GLN A 85 -0.56 -16.02 0.84
CA GLN A 85 -1.54 -14.95 0.77
C GLN A 85 -1.03 -13.76 -0.05
N ALA A 86 0.23 -13.36 0.12
CA ALA A 86 0.84 -12.29 -0.68
C ALA A 86 0.91 -12.64 -2.18
N GLU A 87 1.15 -13.90 -2.53
CA GLU A 87 1.10 -14.37 -3.92
C GLU A 87 -0.30 -14.29 -4.51
N LEU A 88 -1.30 -14.77 -3.78
CA LEU A 88 -2.70 -14.67 -4.22
C LEU A 88 -3.12 -13.21 -4.43
N ARG A 89 -2.72 -12.30 -3.53
CA ARG A 89 -2.96 -10.85 -3.69
C ARG A 89 -2.26 -10.29 -4.93
N ARG A 90 -1.00 -10.68 -5.17
CA ARG A 90 -0.24 -10.32 -6.37
C ARG A 90 -0.95 -10.76 -7.64
N ASP A 91 -1.41 -12.01 -7.68
CA ASP A 91 -2.05 -12.59 -8.86
C ASP A 91 -3.38 -11.88 -9.16
N ILE A 92 -4.21 -11.63 -8.14
CA ILE A 92 -5.44 -10.85 -8.27
C ILE A 92 -5.13 -9.46 -8.83
N ARG A 93 -4.13 -8.78 -8.26
CA ARG A 93 -3.66 -7.47 -8.74
C ARG A 93 -3.25 -7.52 -10.21
N VAL A 94 -2.46 -8.51 -10.62
CA VAL A 94 -2.04 -8.69 -12.02
C VAL A 94 -3.23 -8.94 -12.96
N HIS A 95 -4.22 -9.72 -12.54
CA HIS A 95 -5.44 -9.93 -13.31
C HIS A 95 -6.21 -8.62 -13.53
N ILE A 96 -6.38 -7.80 -12.49
CA ILE A 96 -7.02 -6.48 -12.58
C ILE A 96 -6.22 -5.55 -13.50
N LEU A 97 -4.91 -5.45 -13.29
CA LEU A 97 -4.03 -4.56 -14.07
C LEU A 97 -3.92 -4.96 -15.54
N SER A 98 -4.11 -6.24 -15.87
CA SER A 98 -4.14 -6.74 -17.26
C SER A 98 -5.53 -6.69 -17.90
N GLY A 99 -6.55 -6.20 -17.20
CA GLY A 99 -7.93 -6.10 -17.71
C GLY A 99 -8.72 -7.42 -17.66
N ARG A 100 -8.18 -8.49 -17.07
CA ARG A 100 -8.88 -9.78 -16.89
C ARG A 100 -9.71 -9.79 -15.61
N VAL A 101 -10.77 -8.98 -15.60
CA VAL A 101 -11.55 -8.73 -14.38
C VAL A 101 -12.35 -9.96 -13.93
N ASP A 102 -12.93 -10.73 -14.83
CA ASP A 102 -13.68 -11.94 -14.47
C ASP A 102 -12.80 -12.99 -13.76
N ASP A 103 -11.55 -13.14 -14.20
CA ASP A 103 -10.57 -14.00 -13.52
C ASP A 103 -10.26 -13.50 -12.11
N ALA A 104 -10.10 -12.19 -11.94
CA ALA A 104 -9.88 -11.58 -10.62
C ALA A 104 -11.07 -11.81 -9.68
N ILE A 105 -12.31 -11.65 -10.15
CA ILE A 105 -13.53 -11.92 -9.38
C ILE A 105 -13.58 -13.40 -8.97
N ARG A 106 -13.25 -14.31 -9.88
CA ARG A 106 -13.22 -15.75 -9.59
C ARG A 106 -12.17 -16.09 -8.53
N LEU A 107 -10.96 -15.54 -8.62
CA LEU A 107 -9.92 -15.71 -7.60
C LEU A 107 -10.35 -15.13 -6.24
N LEU A 108 -10.96 -13.94 -6.24
CA LEU A 108 -11.51 -13.32 -5.02
C LEU A 108 -12.57 -14.22 -4.37
N ASN A 109 -13.52 -14.73 -5.14
CA ASN A 109 -14.54 -15.64 -4.60
C ASN A 109 -13.97 -17.00 -4.15
N THR A 110 -12.82 -17.41 -4.67
CA THR A 110 -12.19 -18.69 -4.31
C THR A 110 -11.36 -18.57 -3.02
N HIS A 111 -10.57 -17.50 -2.91
CA HIS A 111 -9.59 -17.34 -1.82
C HIS A 111 -10.00 -16.33 -0.75
N PHE A 112 -10.83 -15.35 -1.10
CA PHE A 112 -11.21 -14.20 -0.25
C PHE A 112 -12.72 -13.96 -0.29
N THR A 113 -13.51 -14.99 0.03
CA THR A 113 -14.99 -14.94 -0.02
C THR A 113 -15.59 -13.76 0.75
N SER A 114 -15.02 -13.42 1.91
CA SER A 114 -15.46 -12.31 2.77
C SER A 114 -15.35 -10.92 2.12
N VAL A 115 -14.53 -10.75 1.07
CA VAL A 115 -14.30 -9.44 0.44
C VAL A 115 -15.49 -8.99 -0.40
N LEU A 116 -16.12 -9.91 -1.12
CA LEU A 116 -17.24 -9.61 -2.02
C LEU A 116 -18.61 -10.00 -1.44
N ASP A 117 -18.65 -10.73 -0.33
CA ASP A 117 -19.90 -11.14 0.30
C ASP A 117 -20.58 -9.96 1.03
N PRO A 118 -21.81 -9.56 0.65
CA PRO A 118 -22.56 -8.50 1.33
C PRO A 118 -23.06 -8.91 2.73
N THR A 119 -23.08 -10.20 3.05
CA THR A 119 -23.55 -10.72 4.34
C THR A 119 -22.42 -10.87 5.37
N SER A 120 -21.16 -10.81 4.92
CA SER A 120 -20.01 -10.90 5.80
C SER A 120 -19.94 -9.64 6.68
N PRO A 121 -20.04 -9.77 8.02
CA PRO A 121 -20.01 -8.61 8.90
C PRO A 121 -18.72 -7.83 8.66
N THR A 122 -18.84 -6.50 8.51
CA THR A 122 -17.68 -5.61 8.51
C THR A 122 -17.01 -5.76 9.87
N VAL A 123 -15.98 -6.60 9.94
CA VAL A 123 -15.12 -6.71 11.12
C VAL A 123 -14.42 -5.35 11.23
N LEU A 124 -14.93 -4.49 12.10
CA LEU A 124 -14.16 -3.34 12.54
C LEU A 124 -12.92 -3.93 13.23
N PRO A 125 -11.70 -3.55 12.85
CA PRO A 125 -10.52 -3.98 13.58
C PRO A 125 -10.76 -3.66 15.04
N SER A 126 -10.68 -4.67 15.91
CA SER A 126 -10.88 -4.52 17.35
C SER A 126 -9.96 -3.40 17.84
N THR A 127 -10.52 -2.20 18.02
CA THR A 127 -9.79 -1.06 18.52
C THR A 127 -9.53 -1.34 19.99
N GLU A 128 -8.44 -2.04 20.30
CA GLU A 128 -7.86 -1.91 21.63
C GLU A 128 -7.63 -0.42 21.84
N ALA A 129 -8.27 0.13 22.88
CA ALA A 129 -8.30 1.56 23.16
C ALA A 129 -6.87 2.12 23.25
N GLY A 130 -6.39 2.74 22.17
CA GLY A 130 -5.03 3.26 22.06
C GLY A 130 -4.29 2.92 20.75
N ALA A 131 -4.77 1.96 19.95
CA ALA A 131 -4.17 1.66 18.65
C ALA A 131 -4.80 2.53 17.54
N PHE A 132 -4.00 3.37 16.90
CA PHE A 132 -4.39 4.13 15.71
C PHE A 132 -4.60 3.17 14.53
N ALA A 133 -5.84 2.70 14.34
CA ALA A 133 -6.20 1.84 13.21
C ALA A 133 -6.22 2.66 11.92
N TYR A 134 -5.38 2.29 10.95
CA TYR A 134 -5.40 2.90 9.62
C TYR A 134 -6.67 2.49 8.88
N VAL A 135 -7.46 3.47 8.46
CA VAL A 135 -8.67 3.27 7.64
C VAL A 135 -8.30 3.62 6.19
N PRO A 136 -8.49 2.70 5.23
CA PRO A 136 -8.27 2.99 3.81
C PRO A 136 -9.05 4.22 3.36
N SER A 137 -8.44 5.05 2.50
CA SER A 137 -9.09 6.25 1.94
C SER A 137 -10.23 5.92 0.96
N THR A 138 -10.25 4.70 0.45
CA THR A 138 -11.26 4.18 -0.48
C THR A 138 -12.29 3.32 0.24
N SER A 139 -13.49 3.20 -0.33
CA SER A 139 -14.54 2.38 0.27
C SER A 139 -14.17 0.89 0.28
N VAL A 140 -14.34 0.25 1.45
CA VAL A 140 -14.13 -1.19 1.69
C VAL A 140 -15.46 -1.99 1.73
N ASP A 141 -16.56 -1.34 1.33
CA ASP A 141 -17.89 -1.96 1.29
C ASP A 141 -17.97 -2.95 0.11
N SER A 142 -18.42 -4.19 0.35
CA SER A 142 -18.39 -5.26 -0.65
C SER A 142 -19.24 -4.93 -1.89
N LEU A 143 -20.36 -4.23 -1.70
CA LEU A 143 -21.19 -3.77 -2.82
C LEU A 143 -20.45 -2.75 -3.70
N HIS A 144 -19.68 -1.85 -3.09
CA HIS A 144 -18.88 -0.87 -3.82
C HIS A 144 -17.72 -1.54 -4.56
N LEU A 145 -17.05 -2.51 -3.94
CA LEU A 145 -15.95 -3.25 -4.57
C LEU A 145 -16.44 -4.03 -5.79
N LEU A 146 -17.56 -4.75 -5.65
CA LEU A 146 -18.15 -5.50 -6.75
C LEU A 146 -18.59 -4.59 -7.89
N LEU A 147 -19.25 -3.47 -7.57
CA LEU A 147 -19.68 -2.51 -8.58
C LEU A 147 -18.50 -1.88 -9.33
N ASN A 148 -17.44 -1.49 -8.63
CA ASN A 148 -16.23 -0.95 -9.26
C ASN A 148 -15.54 -1.95 -10.19
N LEU A 149 -15.47 -3.23 -9.79
CA LEU A 149 -14.97 -4.30 -10.66
C LEU A 149 -15.86 -4.48 -11.89
N ARG A 150 -17.19 -4.48 -11.74
CA ARG A 150 -18.11 -4.61 -12.88
C ARG A 150 -18.06 -3.41 -13.82
N ILE A 151 -17.88 -2.21 -13.30
CA ILE A 151 -17.65 -1.01 -14.13
C ILE A 151 -16.33 -1.16 -14.90
N LEU A 152 -15.28 -1.64 -14.26
CA LEU A 152 -14.00 -1.90 -14.94
C LEU A 152 -14.16 -2.97 -16.03
N ASP A 153 -14.86 -4.07 -15.77
CA ASP A 153 -15.15 -5.11 -16.78
C ASP A 153 -15.89 -4.55 -18.00
N PHE A 154 -16.87 -3.68 -17.76
CA PHE A 154 -17.60 -3.01 -18.84
C PHE A 154 -16.70 -2.08 -19.66
N ILE A 155 -15.83 -1.31 -19.01
CA ILE A 155 -14.86 -0.43 -19.68
C ILE A 155 -13.90 -1.25 -20.54
N GLU A 156 -13.36 -2.35 -20.00
CA GLU A 156 -12.48 -3.26 -20.73
C GLU A 156 -13.20 -3.94 -21.91
N SER A 157 -14.48 -4.31 -21.73
CA SER A 157 -15.33 -4.83 -22.81
C SER A 157 -15.64 -3.79 -23.89
N SER A 158 -15.45 -2.50 -23.60
CA SER A 158 -15.69 -1.39 -24.53
C SER A 158 -14.44 -0.99 -25.31
N ARG A 159 -13.27 -1.56 -25.00
CA ARG A 159 -12.01 -1.25 -25.69
C ARG A 159 -12.00 -1.78 -27.11
N THR A 160 -11.49 -0.96 -28.03
CA THR A 160 -11.15 -1.38 -29.38
C THR A 160 -9.65 -1.62 -29.52
N VAL A 161 -8.84 -0.95 -28.69
CA VAL A 161 -7.39 -1.11 -28.63
C VAL A 161 -7.01 -1.76 -27.29
N PRO A 162 -6.44 -2.98 -27.31
CA PRO A 162 -5.96 -3.63 -26.09
C PRO A 162 -4.85 -2.80 -25.43
N LEU A 163 -4.95 -2.61 -24.11
CA LEU A 163 -3.90 -2.00 -23.29
C LEU A 163 -3.11 -3.10 -22.56
N PRO A 164 -1.94 -3.53 -23.09
CA PRO A 164 -1.13 -4.56 -22.47
C PRO A 164 -0.51 -4.05 -21.17
N TYR A 165 -0.59 -4.87 -20.12
CA TYR A 165 0.11 -4.60 -18.87
C TYR A 165 1.33 -5.52 -18.74
N HIS A 166 2.49 -4.89 -18.49
CA HIS A 166 3.73 -5.59 -18.21
C HIS A 166 4.05 -5.43 -16.74
N HIS A 167 4.08 -6.56 -16.01
CA HIS A 167 4.49 -6.52 -14.62
C HIS A 167 5.99 -6.15 -14.53
N PRO A 168 6.40 -5.35 -13.53
CA PRO A 168 7.81 -5.10 -13.27
C PRO A 168 8.58 -6.42 -13.12
N GLY A 169 9.54 -6.68 -14.02
CA GLY A 169 10.30 -7.93 -14.09
C GLY A 169 9.90 -8.90 -15.21
N ALA A 170 8.83 -8.63 -15.96
CA ALA A 170 8.49 -9.39 -17.16
C ALA A 170 9.56 -9.17 -18.24
N LYS A 171 10.04 -10.25 -18.87
CA LYS A 171 10.87 -10.13 -20.08
C LYS A 171 10.01 -9.51 -21.18
N VAL A 172 10.26 -8.25 -21.50
CA VAL A 172 9.65 -7.57 -22.65
C VAL A 172 10.07 -8.34 -23.91
N PRO A 173 9.14 -8.88 -24.71
CA PRO A 173 9.49 -9.37 -26.03
C PRO A 173 10.04 -8.17 -26.82
N LEU A 174 11.31 -8.23 -27.22
CA LEU A 174 12.03 -7.18 -27.97
C LEU A 174 11.53 -6.99 -29.42
N SER A 175 10.31 -7.45 -29.73
CA SER A 175 9.68 -7.26 -31.03
C SER A 175 8.20 -6.98 -30.82
N PRO A 176 7.62 -5.93 -31.44
CA PRO A 176 6.18 -5.90 -31.60
C PRO A 176 5.79 -7.17 -32.35
N LEU A 177 4.99 -8.04 -31.71
CA LEU A 177 4.27 -9.07 -32.44
C LEU A 177 3.55 -8.37 -33.59
N PRO A 178 3.59 -8.91 -34.82
CA PRO A 178 2.84 -8.31 -35.92
C PRO A 178 1.40 -8.18 -35.43
N VAL A 179 0.88 -6.95 -35.42
CA VAL A 179 -0.54 -6.71 -35.33
C VAL A 179 -1.13 -7.52 -36.47
N VAL A 180 -1.73 -8.67 -36.15
CA VAL A 180 -2.49 -9.43 -37.12
C VAL A 180 -3.56 -8.46 -37.56
N ALA A 181 -3.43 -7.98 -38.80
CA ALA A 181 -4.42 -7.15 -39.43
C ALA A 181 -5.79 -7.81 -39.22
N PRO A 182 -6.84 -7.06 -38.89
CA PRO A 182 -8.17 -7.63 -38.72
C PRO A 182 -8.47 -8.42 -39.99
N THR A 183 -8.58 -9.74 -39.86
CA THR A 183 -9.22 -10.55 -40.89
C THR A 183 -10.58 -9.88 -41.11
N GLU A 184 -10.88 -9.46 -42.34
CA GLU A 184 -12.17 -8.89 -42.71
C GLU A 184 -13.28 -9.91 -42.36
N ARG A 185 -13.76 -9.86 -41.11
CA ARG A 185 -14.96 -10.55 -40.65
C ARG A 185 -16.13 -9.63 -40.99
N ARG A 186 -17.21 -10.23 -41.50
CA ARG A 186 -18.41 -9.50 -41.95
C ARG A 186 -18.86 -8.50 -40.86
N PRO A 187 -18.82 -7.18 -41.13
CA PRO A 187 -19.00 -6.17 -40.08
C PRO A 187 -20.42 -6.05 -39.52
N GLU A 188 -21.43 -6.59 -40.19
CA GLU A 188 -22.81 -6.12 -40.00
C GLU A 188 -23.60 -6.92 -38.93
N GLU A 189 -23.33 -8.21 -38.80
CA GLU A 189 -24.04 -9.08 -37.84
C GLU A 189 -23.33 -9.18 -36.48
N GLU A 190 -21.98 -9.32 -36.46
CA GLU A 190 -21.20 -9.43 -35.21
C GLU A 190 -21.20 -8.14 -34.37
N PHE A 191 -21.26 -6.98 -35.03
CA PHE A 191 -21.29 -5.68 -34.35
C PHE A 191 -22.60 -5.48 -33.57
N SER A 192 -23.71 -5.99 -34.11
CA SER A 192 -25.02 -5.93 -33.45
C SER A 192 -25.08 -6.79 -32.19
N GLU A 193 -24.55 -8.02 -32.24
CA GLU A 193 -24.52 -8.91 -31.08
C GLU A 193 -23.61 -8.38 -29.96
N GLN A 194 -22.41 -7.90 -30.30
CA GLN A 194 -21.49 -7.31 -29.32
C GLN A 194 -22.08 -6.06 -28.66
N GLN A 195 -22.73 -5.19 -29.45
CA GLN A 195 -23.40 -4.01 -28.94
C GLN A 195 -24.59 -4.37 -28.02
N LEU A 196 -25.37 -5.41 -28.36
CA LEU A 196 -26.44 -5.92 -27.50
C LEU A 196 -25.90 -6.47 -26.17
N VAL A 197 -24.80 -7.23 -26.18
CA VAL A 197 -24.14 -7.72 -24.97
C VAL A 197 -23.68 -6.56 -24.09
N GLN A 198 -23.06 -5.53 -24.67
CA GLN A 198 -22.65 -4.33 -23.95
C GLN A 198 -23.84 -3.56 -23.35
N LEU A 199 -24.95 -3.43 -24.09
CA LEU A 199 -26.18 -2.81 -23.59
C LEU A 199 -26.77 -3.60 -22.41
N HIS A 200 -26.80 -4.93 -22.48
CA HIS A 200 -27.24 -5.76 -21.35
C HIS A 200 -26.31 -5.61 -20.13
N LYS A 201 -24.99 -5.56 -20.33
CA LYS A 201 -24.03 -5.27 -19.25
C LYS A 201 -24.31 -3.90 -18.62
N ALA A 202 -24.54 -2.86 -19.43
CA ALA A 202 -24.87 -1.52 -18.95
C ALA A 202 -26.18 -1.48 -18.16
N GLN A 203 -27.25 -2.12 -18.65
CA GLN A 203 -28.54 -2.21 -17.94
C GLN A 203 -28.38 -2.87 -16.57
N ARG A 204 -27.61 -3.95 -16.51
CA ARG A 204 -27.30 -4.65 -15.26
C ARG A 204 -26.57 -3.74 -14.27
N LEU A 205 -25.54 -3.01 -14.71
CA LEU A 205 -24.82 -2.04 -13.88
C LEU A 205 -25.74 -0.97 -13.29
N TYR A 206 -26.66 -0.43 -14.10
CA TYR A 206 -27.64 0.55 -13.62
C TYR A 206 -28.59 -0.03 -12.57
N SER A 207 -29.01 -1.29 -12.73
CA SER A 207 -29.85 -1.96 -11.74
C SER A 207 -29.12 -2.18 -10.42
N GLU A 208 -27.84 -2.60 -10.47
CA GLU A 208 -26.99 -2.82 -9.31
C GLU A 208 -26.71 -1.50 -8.57
N ALA A 209 -26.34 -0.43 -9.30
CA ALA A 209 -26.14 0.89 -8.71
C ALA A 209 -27.43 1.47 -8.09
N SER A 210 -28.59 1.23 -8.71
CA SER A 210 -29.89 1.68 -8.19
C SER A 210 -30.31 0.95 -6.91
N SER A 211 -29.81 -0.26 -6.70
CA SER A 211 -30.06 -1.10 -5.53
C SER A 211 -29.21 -0.74 -4.30
N LEU A 212 -28.24 0.19 -4.44
CA LEU A 212 -27.37 0.60 -3.34
C LEU A 212 -28.18 1.19 -2.16
N PRO A 213 -27.92 0.78 -0.90
CA PRO A 213 -28.67 1.26 0.25
C PRO A 213 -28.51 2.77 0.52
N LYS A 214 -27.33 3.33 0.20
CA LYS A 214 -26.98 4.72 0.50
C LYS A 214 -27.32 5.63 -0.68
N PRO A 215 -28.18 6.66 -0.50
CA PRO A 215 -28.63 7.51 -1.60
C PRO A 215 -27.53 8.42 -2.15
N ALA A 216 -26.57 8.85 -1.31
CA ALA A 216 -25.43 9.67 -1.74
C ALA A 216 -24.49 8.90 -2.67
N ASP A 217 -24.12 7.68 -2.28
CA ASP A 217 -23.27 6.79 -3.07
C ASP A 217 -23.94 6.42 -4.39
N ARG A 218 -25.25 6.12 -4.37
CA ARG A 218 -26.05 5.88 -5.57
C ARG A 218 -25.97 7.05 -6.56
N ALA A 219 -26.10 8.29 -6.10
CA ALA A 219 -26.03 9.45 -6.99
C ALA A 219 -24.65 9.60 -7.65
N LEU A 220 -23.57 9.29 -6.91
CA LEU A 220 -22.20 9.30 -7.44
C LEU A 220 -22.02 8.23 -8.52
N TYR A 221 -22.40 6.98 -8.23
CA TYR A 221 -22.27 5.88 -9.19
C TYR A 221 -23.16 6.07 -10.43
N LEU A 222 -24.39 6.59 -10.28
CA LEU A 222 -25.24 6.87 -11.45
C LEU A 222 -24.64 7.95 -12.36
N LYS A 223 -23.99 8.96 -11.78
CA LYS A 223 -23.27 9.98 -12.55
C LYS A 223 -22.10 9.35 -13.29
N GLU A 224 -21.29 8.53 -12.62
CA GLU A 224 -20.17 7.84 -13.25
C GLU A 224 -20.63 6.88 -14.36
N LEU A 225 -21.66 6.09 -14.12
CA LEU A 225 -22.23 5.17 -15.10
C LEU A 225 -22.73 5.90 -16.36
N SER A 226 -23.26 7.11 -16.23
CA SER A 226 -23.63 7.92 -17.40
C SER A 226 -22.45 8.28 -18.29
N GLN A 227 -21.27 8.49 -17.69
CA GLN A 227 -20.04 8.82 -18.40
C GLN A 227 -19.41 7.57 -19.00
N VAL A 228 -19.39 6.47 -18.25
CA VAL A 228 -18.82 5.19 -18.69
C VAL A 228 -19.65 4.59 -19.83
N THR A 229 -20.98 4.61 -19.76
CA THR A 229 -21.83 4.08 -20.84
C THR A 229 -21.80 4.93 -22.10
N ALA A 230 -21.41 6.21 -22.01
CA ALA A 230 -21.16 7.04 -23.19
C ALA A 230 -20.00 6.53 -24.07
N LEU A 231 -19.14 5.64 -23.57
CA LEU A 231 -18.11 4.97 -24.37
C LEU A 231 -18.70 4.22 -25.57
N LEU A 232 -19.91 3.66 -25.43
CA LEU A 232 -20.61 2.93 -26.50
C LEU A 232 -21.02 3.81 -27.68
N ALA A 233 -21.06 5.14 -27.50
CA ALA A 233 -21.40 6.07 -28.57
C ALA A 233 -20.22 6.33 -29.52
N TYR A 234 -19.00 5.97 -29.12
CA TYR A 234 -17.79 6.21 -29.91
C TYR A 234 -17.34 4.93 -30.60
N THR A 235 -16.95 5.06 -31.87
CA THR A 235 -16.38 3.95 -32.64
C THR A 235 -14.97 3.57 -32.17
N VAL A 236 -14.19 4.55 -31.69
CA VAL A 236 -12.87 4.37 -31.08
C VAL A 236 -12.82 5.15 -29.77
N PRO A 237 -13.24 4.55 -28.64
CA PRO A 237 -13.42 5.26 -27.39
C PRO A 237 -12.11 5.77 -26.77
N GLU A 238 -10.95 5.23 -27.16
CA GLU A 238 -9.61 5.64 -26.71
C GLU A 238 -9.21 7.05 -27.16
N THR A 239 -9.83 7.57 -28.21
CA THR A 239 -9.59 8.95 -28.71
C THR A 239 -10.64 9.95 -28.22
N SER A 240 -11.64 9.46 -27.48
CA SER A 240 -12.76 10.26 -27.02
C SER A 240 -12.42 11.09 -25.79
N VAL A 241 -13.32 12.01 -25.43
CA VAL A 241 -13.27 12.74 -24.16
C VAL A 241 -13.37 11.81 -22.93
N MET A 242 -13.85 10.57 -23.12
CA MET A 242 -13.94 9.56 -22.07
C MET A 242 -12.71 8.64 -22.02
N ALA A 243 -11.68 8.90 -22.85
CA ALA A 243 -10.40 8.17 -22.81
C ALA A 243 -9.74 8.07 -21.41
N PRO A 244 -9.86 9.05 -20.49
CA PRO A 244 -9.33 8.89 -19.13
C PRO A 244 -9.88 7.68 -18.37
N TYR A 245 -11.10 7.22 -18.68
CA TYR A 245 -11.67 6.00 -18.09
C TYR A 245 -10.97 4.73 -18.59
N LEU A 246 -10.34 4.80 -19.76
CA LEU A 246 -9.58 3.71 -20.39
C LEU A 246 -8.09 3.75 -20.04
N ALA A 247 -7.67 4.65 -19.17
CA ALA A 247 -6.28 4.79 -18.78
C ALA A 247 -5.85 3.70 -17.76
N GLN A 248 -4.55 3.44 -17.66
CA GLN A 248 -4.01 2.39 -16.77
C GLN A 248 -4.25 2.74 -15.30
N GLU A 249 -4.25 4.02 -14.98
CA GLU A 249 -4.46 4.61 -13.66
C GLU A 249 -5.79 4.15 -13.05
N ARG A 250 -6.82 3.91 -13.87
CA ARG A 250 -8.10 3.39 -13.38
C ARG A 250 -7.97 1.92 -12.93
N ARG A 251 -7.23 1.10 -13.67
CA ARG A 251 -6.96 -0.29 -13.28
C ARG A 251 -6.18 -0.33 -11.97
N GLU A 252 -5.20 0.56 -11.83
CA GLU A 252 -4.40 0.71 -10.62
C GLU A 252 -5.25 1.12 -9.41
N ALA A 253 -6.10 2.14 -9.56
CA ALA A 253 -6.99 2.57 -8.48
C ALA A 253 -7.94 1.46 -7.99
N VAL A 254 -8.52 0.68 -8.90
CA VAL A 254 -9.38 -0.47 -8.53
C VAL A 254 -8.55 -1.58 -7.89
N ALA A 255 -7.35 -1.86 -8.40
CA ALA A 255 -6.47 -2.86 -7.81
C ALA A 255 -6.04 -2.47 -6.38
N ASP A 256 -5.68 -1.21 -6.14
CA ASP A 256 -5.32 -0.69 -4.82
C ASP A 256 -6.51 -0.76 -3.85
N GLN A 257 -7.71 -0.40 -4.32
CA GLN A 257 -8.93 -0.50 -3.53
C GLN A 257 -9.23 -1.94 -3.10
N ILE A 258 -9.11 -2.89 -4.03
CA ILE A 258 -9.34 -4.32 -3.76
C ILE A 258 -8.27 -4.88 -2.82
N GLU A 259 -7.01 -4.52 -3.02
CA GLU A 259 -5.91 -4.93 -2.14
C GLU A 259 -6.11 -4.41 -0.70
N GLY A 260 -6.46 -3.13 -0.55
CA GLY A 260 -6.80 -2.55 0.75
C GLY A 260 -8.01 -3.24 1.41
N ALA A 261 -9.02 -3.62 0.62
CA ALA A 261 -10.18 -4.35 1.13
C ALA A 261 -9.86 -5.79 1.56
N ILE A 262 -8.99 -6.50 0.83
CA ILE A 262 -8.51 -7.83 1.23
C ILE A 262 -7.78 -7.73 2.57
N LEU A 263 -6.89 -6.77 2.73
CA LEU A 263 -6.15 -6.57 3.97
C LEU A 263 -7.09 -6.22 5.13
N TYR A 264 -8.03 -5.29 4.91
CA TYR A 264 -9.04 -4.90 5.89
C TYR A 264 -9.88 -6.10 6.37
N ARG A 265 -10.40 -6.92 5.45
CA ARG A 265 -11.25 -8.07 5.78
C ARG A 265 -10.49 -9.23 6.41
N THR A 266 -9.21 -9.40 6.06
CA THR A 266 -8.32 -10.41 6.69
C THR A 266 -7.74 -9.94 8.03
N SER A 267 -8.21 -8.80 8.57
CA SER A 267 -7.72 -8.19 9.81
C SER A 267 -6.21 -7.89 9.79
N GLN A 268 -5.65 -7.70 8.59
CA GLN A 268 -4.29 -7.25 8.40
C GLN A 268 -4.26 -5.72 8.29
N GLN A 269 -3.15 -5.12 8.71
CA GLN A 269 -2.98 -3.68 8.52
C GLN A 269 -2.86 -3.40 7.02
N ALA A 270 -3.60 -2.41 6.51
CA ALA A 270 -3.54 -2.02 5.11
C ALA A 270 -2.26 -1.25 4.73
N VAL A 271 -1.38 -1.04 5.72
CA VAL A 271 -0.05 -0.45 5.57
C VAL A 271 0.90 -1.28 6.43
N SER A 272 2.11 -1.54 5.93
CA SER A 272 3.13 -2.26 6.70
C SER A 272 3.55 -1.49 7.96
N ARG A 273 4.06 -2.21 8.96
CA ARG A 273 4.49 -1.56 10.21
C ARG A 273 5.63 -0.56 10.01
N VAL A 274 6.54 -0.81 9.07
CA VAL A 274 7.64 0.11 8.71
C VAL A 274 7.08 1.39 8.13
N GLU A 275 6.19 1.27 7.15
CA GLU A 275 5.63 2.42 6.47
C GLU A 275 4.77 3.26 7.43
N LEU A 276 4.00 2.60 8.29
CA LEU A 276 3.23 3.27 9.33
C LEU A 276 4.14 4.05 10.28
N ALA A 277 5.25 3.45 10.73
CA ALA A 277 6.25 4.13 11.57
C ALA A 277 6.91 5.31 10.85
N ALA A 278 7.21 5.17 9.56
CA ALA A 278 7.76 6.26 8.75
C ALA A 278 6.77 7.43 8.64
N ARG A 279 5.50 7.16 8.30
CA ARG A 279 4.43 8.17 8.24
C ARG A 279 4.21 8.87 9.59
N TYR A 280 4.18 8.11 10.69
CA TYR A 280 4.08 8.71 12.04
C TYR A 280 5.28 9.60 12.35
N THR A 281 6.48 9.14 12.03
CA THR A 281 7.69 9.93 12.25
C THR A 281 7.59 11.23 11.44
N THR A 282 7.33 11.18 10.14
CA THR A 282 7.19 12.37 9.30
C THR A 282 6.14 13.34 9.83
N THR A 283 4.94 12.86 10.15
CA THR A 283 3.84 13.73 10.65
C THR A 283 4.14 14.34 12.01
N ILE A 284 4.67 13.57 12.97
CA ILE A 284 5.04 14.07 14.29
C ILE A 284 6.14 15.12 14.16
N TRP A 285 7.16 14.87 13.33
CA TRP A 285 8.25 15.82 13.12
C TRP A 285 7.77 17.11 12.43
N SER A 286 6.92 17.01 11.42
CA SER A 286 6.31 18.19 10.78
C SER A 286 5.47 18.99 11.78
N ALA A 287 4.64 18.34 12.60
CA ALA A 287 3.85 19.02 13.62
C ALA A 287 4.73 19.68 14.70
N LEU A 288 5.82 19.02 15.13
CA LEU A 288 6.77 19.59 16.09
C LEU A 288 7.50 20.81 15.51
N HIS A 289 7.85 20.76 14.22
CA HIS A 289 8.43 21.89 13.49
C HIS A 289 7.45 23.07 13.41
N GLU A 290 6.20 22.82 13.01
CA GLU A 290 5.13 23.83 12.94
C GLU A 290 4.86 24.50 14.29
N HIS A 291 4.93 23.72 15.38
CA HIS A 291 4.74 24.22 16.74
C HIS A 291 6.02 24.85 17.34
N GLY A 292 7.14 24.90 16.61
CA GLY A 292 8.39 25.49 17.06
C GLY A 292 8.94 24.83 18.33
N ALA A 293 8.67 23.53 18.51
CA ALA A 293 9.11 22.80 19.69
C ALA A 293 10.64 22.74 19.72
N SER A 294 11.24 23.13 20.84
CA SER A 294 12.68 22.98 21.04
C SER A 294 12.99 21.53 21.43
N PRO A 295 13.95 20.85 20.76
CA PRO A 295 14.29 19.49 21.11
C PRO A 295 14.82 19.43 22.56
N PRO A 296 14.54 18.36 23.32
CA PRO A 296 15.11 18.20 24.65
C PRO A 296 16.64 18.18 24.57
N PRO A 297 17.37 18.65 25.60
CA PRO A 297 18.83 18.67 25.59
C PRO A 297 19.39 17.25 25.37
N ALA A 298 20.42 17.13 24.54
CA ALA A 298 21.02 15.85 24.08
C ALA A 298 21.38 14.87 25.21
N SER A 299 21.63 15.39 26.43
CA SER A 299 21.85 14.59 27.64
C SER A 299 20.66 13.72 28.07
N LYS A 300 19.45 13.96 27.54
CA LYS A 300 18.24 13.19 27.86
C LYS A 300 17.84 12.22 26.74
N TRP A 301 18.61 12.15 25.66
CA TRP A 301 18.26 11.28 24.54
C TRP A 301 18.59 9.81 24.87
N PRO A 302 17.75 8.87 24.42
CA PRO A 302 18.11 7.46 24.46
C PRO A 302 19.41 7.22 23.67
N PRO A 303 20.23 6.25 24.09
CA PRO A 303 21.48 5.92 23.39
C PRO A 303 21.21 5.57 21.93
N GLY A 304 21.97 6.16 21.02
CA GLY A 304 21.89 5.91 19.57
C GLY A 304 20.91 6.80 18.79
N VAL A 305 20.12 7.64 19.46
CA VAL A 305 19.22 8.59 18.79
C VAL A 305 19.98 9.86 18.40
N LYS A 306 19.87 10.29 17.14
CA LYS A 306 20.40 11.55 16.61
C LYS A 306 19.26 12.34 15.97
N LEU A 307 19.33 13.68 16.00
CA LEU A 307 18.39 14.51 15.23
C LEU A 307 18.59 14.24 13.74
N PRO A 308 17.50 14.24 12.94
CA PRO A 308 17.60 14.35 11.49
C PRO A 308 18.41 15.60 11.15
N SER A 309 19.46 15.46 10.35
CA SER A 309 20.27 16.59 9.90
C SER A 309 19.38 17.52 9.06
N ALA A 310 19.48 18.83 9.30
CA ALA A 310 18.84 19.80 8.42
C ALA A 310 19.42 19.71 7.00
N PRO A 311 18.62 19.97 5.94
CA PRO A 311 19.08 19.96 4.57
C PRO A 311 20.28 20.90 4.39
N VAL A 312 21.32 20.40 3.73
CA VAL A 312 22.53 21.13 3.36
C VAL A 312 22.21 22.05 2.18
N ASP A 313 21.43 23.09 2.43
CA ASP A 313 21.20 24.15 1.44
C ASP A 313 20.98 25.48 2.14
N THR A 314 22.04 25.97 2.79
CA THR A 314 22.29 27.41 2.96
C THR A 314 23.72 27.62 3.43
N LEU A 315 24.43 28.51 2.70
CA LEU A 315 25.78 29.03 2.96
C LEU A 315 26.92 28.43 2.12
N ALA A 316 26.68 28.22 0.83
CA ALA A 316 27.60 28.77 -0.16
C ALA A 316 27.24 30.25 -0.34
N ARG A 317 28.15 31.15 0.09
CA ARG A 317 28.30 32.59 -0.24
C ARG A 317 28.41 33.50 1.00
N SER A 318 29.64 33.63 1.50
CA SER A 318 30.23 34.91 1.92
C SER A 318 31.68 34.69 2.35
N GLU A 319 32.56 34.57 1.37
CA GLU A 319 33.93 35.06 1.55
C GLU A 319 33.88 36.60 1.53
N SER A 320 34.20 37.23 2.65
CA SER A 320 35.17 38.33 2.74
C SER A 320 34.99 39.16 4.02
N SER A 321 36.14 39.54 4.57
CA SER A 321 36.41 40.66 5.48
C SER A 321 36.55 40.31 6.97
N ALA A 322 37.82 40.36 7.37
CA ALA A 322 38.29 40.43 8.75
C ALA A 322 37.86 41.74 9.42
N GLU A 323 37.52 41.70 10.71
CA GLU A 323 38.11 42.56 11.76
C GLU A 323 37.54 42.22 13.15
N ALA A 324 38.34 42.57 14.16
CA ALA A 324 38.24 42.17 15.56
C ALA A 324 37.12 42.85 16.36
N GLY A 325 36.64 42.21 17.43
CA GLY A 325 35.83 42.90 18.45
C GLY A 325 35.18 41.99 19.49
N LYS A 326 35.56 42.18 20.76
CA LYS A 326 35.07 41.49 21.96
C LYS A 326 33.63 41.89 22.34
N LYS A 327 32.94 40.93 22.98
CA LYS A 327 31.81 41.01 23.95
C LYS A 327 30.36 40.99 23.46
N SER A 328 29.58 40.25 24.27
CA SER A 328 28.13 40.29 24.50
C SER A 328 27.30 39.46 23.52
N GLN A 329 26.70 38.34 23.93
CA GLN A 329 25.53 38.19 24.81
C GLN A 329 24.31 37.83 23.93
N ASP A 330 23.66 36.73 24.30
CA ASP A 330 22.32 36.31 23.88
C ASP A 330 21.96 36.45 22.39
N ARG A 331 22.17 35.36 21.64
CA ARG A 331 21.25 35.04 20.55
C ARG A 331 20.85 33.58 20.68
N LEU A 332 19.87 33.36 21.56
CA LEU A 332 18.97 32.21 21.55
C LEU A 332 18.31 32.16 20.17
N THR A 333 18.97 31.54 19.20
CA THR A 333 18.26 30.97 18.05
C THR A 333 17.60 29.71 18.59
N SER A 334 16.33 29.85 18.93
CA SER A 334 15.41 28.75 19.15
C SER A 334 15.49 27.85 17.92
N GLU A 335 16.39 26.87 17.94
CA GLU A 335 16.62 25.95 16.85
C GLU A 335 15.37 25.07 16.80
N SER A 336 14.42 25.49 15.98
CA SER A 336 13.21 24.74 15.69
C SER A 336 13.62 23.35 15.23
N VAL A 337 12.92 22.34 15.71
CA VAL A 337 13.06 20.96 15.21
C VAL A 337 13.09 20.99 13.67
N PRO A 338 14.13 20.46 13.00
CA PRO A 338 14.20 20.50 11.53
C PRO A 338 13.08 19.67 10.91
N LEU A 339 12.67 20.04 9.69
CA LEU A 339 11.75 19.22 8.90
C LEU A 339 12.38 17.85 8.66
N PHE A 340 11.61 16.79 8.92
CA PHE A 340 12.04 15.44 8.63
C PHE A 340 11.67 15.09 7.19
N ASP A 341 12.66 15.06 6.31
CA ASP A 341 12.56 14.41 5.02
C ASP A 341 13.13 12.98 5.13
N LEU A 342 12.31 12.00 4.75
CA LEU A 342 12.71 10.59 4.75
C LEU A 342 13.82 10.34 3.71
N THR A 343 13.80 11.07 2.60
CA THR A 343 14.73 10.93 1.48
C THR A 343 16.13 11.39 1.90
N ASP A 344 16.22 12.62 2.42
CA ASP A 344 17.46 13.19 2.94
C ASP A 344 18.04 12.35 4.10
N TYR A 345 17.18 11.80 4.95
CA TYR A 345 17.61 10.95 6.05
C TYR A 345 18.21 9.62 5.59
N LEU A 346 17.68 9.03 4.51
CA LEU A 346 18.23 7.81 3.93
C LEU A 346 19.55 8.10 3.21
N ASP A 347 19.62 9.19 2.45
CA ASP A 347 20.81 9.59 1.70
C ASP A 347 21.96 10.04 2.62
N ALA A 348 21.67 10.63 3.79
CA ALA A 348 22.69 11.00 4.78
C ALA A 348 23.33 9.80 5.49
N LYS A 349 22.79 8.58 5.32
CA LYS A 349 23.27 7.34 5.94
C LYS A 349 23.89 6.34 4.97
N SER A 350 23.68 6.50 3.66
CA SER A 350 24.43 5.80 2.62
C SER A 350 25.82 6.40 2.46
#